data_AF-A0A1M5HHZ7-F1
#
_entry.id   AF-A0A1M5HHZ7-F1
#
_cell.length_a   1.000
_cell.length_b   1.000
_cell.length_c   1.000
_cell.angle_alpha   90.00
_cell.angle_beta   90.00
_cell.angle_gamma   90.00
#
_symmetry.space_group_name_H-M   'P 1'
#
loop_
_entity.id
_entity.type
_entity.pdbx_description
1 polymer ?
#
loop_
_entity_poly.entity_id
_entity_poly.type
_entity_poly.pdbx_seq_one_letter_code
_entity_poly.pdbx_strand_id
1 'polypeptide(L)'
;MKYRIELKKFETIRELPNSWDNDNYVELLEIMEFGDTATIPSSELKEMCMLSLTDFEPSEAAEIVLKYLFKDNLSSSQIANLSHEMLHEKMWEEYADLSLHEQFFNAGQLLFQAFNGKFPQPEALRFKLELEAAKKEDMSVFKSDFEASIIRLLVAGMPKNTLLNRLFSEQLEGQAFPDAKDIIWQYNRESLGDKSMVIEVISSVYWFHDLKFTVPFEAELTATN
;
A
#
# COMPACT_ATOMS: atom_id res chain seq x y z
N MET A 1 17.12 7.17 21.23
CA MET A 1 17.37 5.76 20.88
C MET A 1 18.06 5.74 19.53
N LYS A 2 19.19 5.03 19.38
CA LYS A 2 20.02 5.09 18.16
C LYS A 2 19.91 3.80 17.37
N TYR A 3 19.77 3.94 16.05
CA TYR A 3 19.58 2.84 15.13
C TYR A 3 20.48 2.99 13.91
N ARG A 4 20.98 1.85 13.42
CA ARG A 4 21.58 1.73 12.10
C ARG A 4 20.57 1.07 11.18
N ILE A 5 20.34 1.65 10.02
CA ILE A 5 19.40 1.18 9.01
C ILE A 5 20.18 0.88 7.74
N GLU A 6 19.91 -0.27 7.15
CA GLU A 6 20.52 -0.71 5.91
C GLU A 6 19.45 -1.27 4.96
N LEU A 7 19.30 -0.63 3.81
CA LEU A 7 18.41 -1.09 2.74
C LEU A 7 19.03 -2.30 2.03
N LYS A 8 18.38 -3.46 2.10
CA LYS A 8 18.85 -4.73 1.53
C LYS A 8 18.23 -5.04 0.18
N LYS A 9 16.96 -4.67 -0.01
CA LYS A 9 16.22 -4.85 -1.26
C LYS A 9 15.34 -3.65 -1.50
N PHE A 10 15.20 -3.25 -2.75
CA PHE A 10 14.29 -2.20 -3.18
C PHE A 10 13.80 -2.50 -4.59
N GLU A 11 12.50 -2.74 -4.74
CA GLU A 11 11.89 -3.06 -6.01
C GLU A 11 10.52 -2.39 -6.16
N THR A 12 10.20 -2.01 -7.39
CA THR A 12 8.85 -1.59 -7.75
C THR A 12 8.03 -2.85 -8.07
N ILE A 13 6.86 -2.97 -7.46
CA ILE A 13 5.90 -4.03 -7.72
C ILE A 13 4.63 -3.43 -8.35
N ARG A 14 3.94 -4.25 -9.14
CA ARG A 14 2.70 -3.89 -9.82
C ARG A 14 1.50 -4.67 -9.31
N GLU A 15 1.75 -5.67 -8.46
CA GLU A 15 0.73 -6.43 -7.78
C GLU A 15 1.09 -6.56 -6.30
N LEU A 16 0.14 -6.25 -5.40
CA LEU A 16 0.34 -6.49 -3.97
C LEU A 16 0.09 -7.97 -3.66
N PRO A 17 0.83 -8.57 -2.72
CA PRO A 17 0.51 -9.92 -2.26
C PRO A 17 -0.82 -9.89 -1.49
N ASN A 18 -1.63 -10.93 -1.67
CA ASN A 18 -2.93 -11.09 -1.02
C ASN A 18 -3.91 -9.92 -1.27
N SER A 19 -3.77 -9.17 -2.37
CA SER A 19 -4.68 -8.08 -2.74
C SER A 19 -6.08 -8.55 -3.11
N TRP A 20 -6.16 -9.76 -3.66
CA TRP A 20 -7.35 -10.40 -4.21
C TRP A 20 -7.20 -11.91 -4.00
N ASP A 21 -8.28 -12.57 -3.63
CA ASP A 21 -8.38 -14.02 -3.54
C ASP A 21 -9.46 -14.59 -4.46
N ASN A 22 -9.58 -15.92 -4.47
CA ASN A 22 -10.55 -16.62 -5.31
C ASN A 22 -12.00 -16.25 -4.98
N ASP A 23 -12.31 -16.03 -3.70
CA ASP A 23 -13.66 -15.70 -3.26
C ASP A 23 -14.04 -14.30 -3.77
N ASN A 24 -13.09 -13.35 -3.76
CA ASN A 24 -13.32 -12.03 -4.37
C ASN A 24 -13.65 -12.12 -5.87
N TYR A 25 -12.92 -12.95 -6.62
CA TYR A 25 -13.17 -13.13 -8.05
C TYR A 25 -14.52 -13.81 -8.31
N VAL A 26 -14.90 -14.79 -7.49
CA VAL A 26 -16.22 -15.44 -7.58
C VAL A 26 -17.33 -14.42 -7.31
N GLU A 27 -17.23 -13.63 -6.25
CA GLU A 27 -18.24 -12.62 -5.89
C GLU A 27 -18.37 -11.54 -6.97
N LEU A 28 -17.25 -11.08 -7.55
CA LEU A 28 -17.27 -10.14 -8.68
C LEU A 28 -17.93 -10.75 -9.94
N LEU A 29 -17.64 -12.00 -10.25
CA LEU A 29 -18.28 -12.72 -11.36
C LEU A 29 -19.80 -12.87 -11.15
N GLU A 30 -20.23 -13.12 -9.92
CA GLU A 30 -21.66 -13.13 -9.56
C GLU A 30 -22.31 -11.76 -9.74
N ILE A 31 -21.65 -10.68 -9.30
CA ILE A 31 -22.14 -9.29 -9.48
C ILE A 31 -22.29 -8.95 -10.97
N MET A 32 -21.38 -9.45 -11.82
CA MET A 32 -21.42 -9.28 -13.27
C MET A 32 -22.38 -10.25 -13.97
N GLU A 33 -23.13 -11.07 -13.22
CA GLU A 33 -24.08 -12.06 -13.73
C GLU A 33 -23.45 -13.07 -14.72
N PHE A 34 -22.17 -13.42 -14.51
CA PHE A 34 -21.41 -14.31 -15.41
C PHE A 34 -22.06 -15.69 -15.59
N GLY A 35 -22.69 -16.20 -14.53
CA GLY A 35 -23.31 -17.54 -14.49
C GLY A 35 -22.72 -18.43 -13.41
N ASP A 36 -22.74 -19.74 -13.63
CA ASP A 36 -22.23 -20.73 -12.67
C ASP A 36 -20.69 -20.76 -12.65
N THR A 37 -20.11 -20.32 -11.53
CA THR A 37 -18.66 -20.28 -11.31
C THR A 37 -18.11 -21.57 -10.68
N ALA A 38 -18.95 -22.50 -10.24
CA ALA A 38 -18.54 -23.69 -9.47
C ALA A 38 -17.64 -24.66 -10.27
N THR A 39 -17.66 -24.56 -11.60
CA THR A 39 -16.85 -25.40 -12.48
C THR A 39 -15.57 -24.71 -12.97
N ILE A 40 -15.37 -23.43 -12.66
CA ILE A 40 -14.19 -22.68 -13.08
C ILE A 40 -13.00 -23.10 -12.20
N PRO A 41 -11.87 -23.54 -12.78
CA PRO A 41 -10.67 -23.79 -12.01
C PRO A 41 -10.19 -22.53 -11.28
N SER A 42 -9.76 -22.67 -10.02
CA SER A 42 -9.32 -21.51 -9.22
C SER A 42 -8.22 -20.68 -9.88
N SER A 43 -7.34 -21.30 -10.65
CA SER A 43 -6.28 -20.61 -11.40
C SER A 43 -6.79 -19.74 -12.55
N GLU A 44 -8.01 -19.96 -13.02
CA GLU A 44 -8.64 -19.25 -14.14
C GLU A 44 -9.59 -18.15 -13.67
N LEU A 45 -9.98 -18.13 -12.38
CA LEU A 45 -10.96 -17.17 -11.85
C LEU A 45 -10.55 -15.71 -12.09
N LYS A 46 -9.28 -15.35 -11.85
CA LYS A 46 -8.77 -13.99 -12.10
C LYS A 46 -8.93 -13.61 -13.58
N GLU A 47 -8.57 -14.52 -14.49
CA GLU A 47 -8.65 -14.28 -15.93
C GLU A 47 -10.11 -14.13 -16.38
N MET A 48 -11.00 -15.01 -15.92
CA MET A 48 -12.43 -14.93 -16.21
C MET A 48 -13.04 -13.64 -15.66
N CYS A 49 -12.69 -13.24 -14.43
CA CYS A 49 -13.14 -11.97 -13.85
C CYS A 49 -12.69 -10.77 -14.70
N MET A 50 -11.43 -10.74 -15.14
CA MET A 50 -10.92 -9.67 -16.00
C MET A 50 -11.63 -9.64 -17.35
N LEU A 51 -11.88 -10.80 -17.96
CA LEU A 51 -12.61 -10.89 -19.23
C LEU A 51 -14.03 -10.33 -19.08
N SER A 52 -14.76 -10.75 -18.05
CA SER A 52 -16.12 -10.26 -17.77
C SER A 52 -16.17 -8.76 -17.51
N LEU A 53 -15.16 -8.19 -16.85
CA LEU A 53 -15.07 -6.73 -16.66
C LEU A 53 -15.00 -5.99 -17.99
N THR A 54 -14.39 -6.58 -19.03
CA THR A 54 -14.25 -5.94 -20.34
C THR A 54 -15.53 -5.93 -21.19
N ASP A 55 -16.59 -6.61 -20.75
CA ASP A 55 -17.92 -6.51 -21.38
C ASP A 55 -18.63 -5.19 -21.05
N PHE A 56 -18.10 -4.42 -20.09
CA PHE A 56 -18.60 -3.11 -19.67
C PHE A 56 -17.70 -1.97 -20.17
N GLU A 57 -18.23 -0.74 -20.22
CA GLU A 57 -17.38 0.43 -20.42
C GLU A 57 -16.40 0.59 -19.24
N PRO A 58 -15.19 1.15 -19.44
CA PRO A 58 -14.18 1.23 -18.38
C PRO A 58 -14.69 1.83 -17.07
N SER A 59 -15.42 2.96 -17.12
CA SER A 59 -15.99 3.56 -15.92
C SER A 59 -17.06 2.70 -15.25
N GLU A 60 -17.84 1.92 -16.01
CA GLU A 60 -18.83 1.01 -15.44
C GLU A 60 -18.15 -0.17 -14.72
N ALA A 61 -17.11 -0.74 -15.34
CA ALA A 61 -16.29 -1.78 -14.71
C ALA A 61 -15.60 -1.26 -13.44
N ALA A 62 -15.09 -0.03 -13.47
CA ALA A 62 -14.54 0.62 -12.28
C ALA A 62 -15.60 0.78 -11.18
N GLU A 63 -16.82 1.18 -11.54
CA GLU A 63 -17.92 1.31 -10.59
C GLU A 63 -18.27 -0.03 -9.92
N ILE A 64 -18.27 -1.13 -10.67
CA ILE A 64 -18.49 -2.49 -10.15
C ILE A 64 -17.42 -2.84 -9.11
N VAL A 65 -16.14 -2.68 -9.46
CA VAL A 65 -15.01 -3.01 -8.57
C VAL A 65 -15.02 -2.13 -7.31
N LEU A 66 -15.30 -0.83 -7.46
CA LEU A 66 -15.38 0.10 -6.34
C LEU A 66 -16.57 -0.18 -5.41
N LYS A 67 -17.74 -0.53 -5.97
CA LYS A 67 -18.89 -0.94 -5.17
C LYS A 67 -18.58 -2.18 -4.36
N TYR A 68 -17.86 -3.14 -4.94
CA TYR A 68 -17.45 -4.34 -4.23
C TYR A 68 -16.54 -4.02 -3.03
N LEU A 69 -15.49 -3.23 -3.25
CA LEU A 69 -14.48 -2.93 -2.23
C LEU A 69 -14.96 -1.96 -1.15
N PHE A 70 -15.73 -0.93 -1.52
CA PHE A 70 -16.01 0.22 -0.66
C PHE A 70 -17.48 0.34 -0.21
N LYS A 71 -18.29 -0.72 -0.33
CA LYS A 71 -19.72 -0.70 0.00
C LYS A 71 -20.05 -0.13 1.39
N ASP A 72 -19.15 -0.30 2.36
CA ASP A 72 -19.34 0.13 3.75
C ASP A 72 -18.66 1.48 4.05
N ASN A 73 -17.91 2.04 3.10
CA ASN A 73 -17.07 3.23 3.29
C ASN A 73 -17.51 4.43 2.45
N LEU A 74 -18.04 4.19 1.24
CA LEU A 74 -18.35 5.23 0.27
C LEU A 74 -19.81 5.14 -0.18
N SER A 75 -20.45 6.29 -0.37
CA SER A 75 -21.81 6.35 -0.94
C SER A 75 -21.80 6.01 -2.44
N SER A 76 -22.94 5.56 -2.97
CA SER A 76 -23.09 5.27 -4.40
C SER A 76 -22.72 6.46 -5.29
N SER A 77 -23.03 7.69 -4.87
CA SER A 77 -22.68 8.90 -5.60
C SER A 77 -21.17 9.16 -5.61
N GLN A 78 -20.46 8.88 -4.51
CA GLN A 78 -19.00 8.98 -4.47
C GLN A 78 -18.37 7.93 -5.39
N ILE A 79 -18.86 6.70 -5.33
CA ILE A 79 -18.35 5.60 -6.16
C ILE A 79 -18.54 5.90 -7.65
N ALA A 80 -19.72 6.41 -8.05
CA ALA A 80 -19.98 6.81 -9.43
C ALA A 80 -19.05 7.93 -9.92
N ASN A 81 -18.70 8.89 -9.06
CA ASN A 81 -17.73 9.93 -9.45
C ASN A 81 -16.31 9.34 -9.56
N LEU A 82 -15.89 8.57 -8.56
CA LEU A 82 -14.57 7.94 -8.51
C LEU A 82 -14.32 6.99 -9.68
N SER A 83 -15.35 6.28 -10.14
CA SER A 83 -15.23 5.36 -11.28
C SER A 83 -14.85 6.06 -12.59
N HIS A 84 -15.25 7.33 -12.74
CA HIS A 84 -14.79 8.18 -13.83
C HIS A 84 -13.41 8.79 -13.58
N GLU A 85 -13.15 9.28 -12.37
CA GLU A 85 -11.86 9.90 -11.99
C GLU A 85 -10.69 8.91 -12.13
N MET A 86 -10.88 7.65 -11.75
CA MET A 86 -9.86 6.59 -11.82
C MET A 86 -9.35 6.31 -13.23
N LEU A 87 -10.03 6.75 -14.29
CA LEU A 87 -9.52 6.62 -15.67
C LEU A 87 -8.29 7.51 -15.91
N HIS A 88 -8.09 8.54 -15.09
CA HIS A 88 -7.08 9.57 -15.31
C HIS A 88 -6.24 9.86 -14.07
N GLU A 89 -6.80 9.67 -12.89
CA GLU A 89 -6.19 10.05 -11.62
C GLU A 89 -5.83 8.81 -10.79
N LYS A 90 -4.75 8.93 -10.03
CA LYS A 90 -4.25 7.84 -9.19
C LYS A 90 -4.88 7.92 -7.81
N MET A 91 -6.07 7.36 -7.65
CA MET A 91 -6.79 7.42 -6.37
C MET A 91 -6.02 6.86 -5.18
N TRP A 92 -5.06 5.95 -5.39
CA TRP A 92 -4.14 5.43 -4.37
C TRP A 92 -2.99 6.39 -3.97
N GLU A 93 -2.96 7.59 -4.54
CA GLU A 93 -2.02 8.69 -4.23
C GLU A 93 -2.77 10.00 -3.97
N GLU A 94 -3.87 10.23 -4.68
CA GLU A 94 -4.56 11.51 -4.77
C GLU A 94 -5.85 11.59 -3.94
N TYR A 95 -6.43 10.45 -3.53
CA TYR A 95 -7.65 10.47 -2.73
C TYR A 95 -7.38 11.08 -1.34
N ALA A 96 -8.34 11.85 -0.82
CA ALA A 96 -8.13 12.61 0.41
C ALA A 96 -7.96 11.75 1.67
N ASP A 97 -8.61 10.58 1.72
CA ASP A 97 -8.50 9.62 2.82
C ASP A 97 -7.44 8.56 2.53
N LEU A 98 -6.30 8.65 3.21
CA LEU A 98 -5.17 7.74 3.06
C LEU A 98 -5.54 6.29 3.37
N SER A 99 -6.51 6.06 4.27
CA SER A 99 -6.87 4.71 4.71
C SER A 99 -7.48 3.86 3.59
N LEU A 100 -7.92 4.49 2.50
CA LEU A 100 -8.50 3.80 1.34
C LEU A 100 -7.46 3.55 0.23
N HIS A 101 -6.25 4.08 0.35
CA HIS A 101 -5.27 4.08 -0.74
C HIS A 101 -4.86 2.67 -1.19
N GLU A 102 -4.65 1.73 -0.26
CA GLU A 102 -4.31 0.35 -0.61
C GLU A 102 -5.43 -0.33 -1.41
N GLN A 103 -6.69 -0.13 -1.01
CA GLN A 103 -7.83 -0.69 -1.74
C GLN A 103 -8.01 -0.04 -3.11
N PHE A 104 -7.77 1.27 -3.24
CA PHE A 104 -7.74 1.93 -4.54
C PHE A 104 -6.63 1.40 -5.43
N PHE A 105 -5.47 1.06 -4.87
CA PHE A 105 -4.37 0.42 -5.60
C PHE A 105 -4.83 -0.94 -6.14
N ASN A 106 -5.48 -1.75 -5.30
CA ASN A 106 -5.99 -3.08 -5.69
C ASN A 106 -7.05 -2.98 -6.81
N ALA A 107 -7.95 -2.00 -6.73
CA ALA A 107 -8.91 -1.71 -7.78
C ALA A 107 -8.22 -1.31 -9.09
N GLY A 108 -7.29 -0.33 -9.02
CA GLY A 108 -6.52 0.13 -10.16
C GLY A 108 -5.71 -0.99 -10.81
N GLN A 109 -5.17 -1.92 -10.03
CA GLN A 109 -4.38 -3.06 -10.53
C GLN A 109 -5.26 -3.97 -11.39
N LEU A 110 -6.42 -4.37 -10.86
CA LEU A 110 -7.34 -5.25 -11.58
C LEU A 110 -7.85 -4.60 -12.87
N LEU A 111 -8.25 -3.32 -12.80
CA LEU A 111 -8.79 -2.56 -13.92
C LEU A 111 -7.72 -2.27 -14.99
N PHE A 112 -6.50 -1.91 -14.59
CA PHE A 112 -5.38 -1.73 -15.51
C PHE A 112 -5.10 -3.00 -16.31
N GLN A 113 -5.11 -4.16 -15.63
CA GLN A 113 -4.86 -5.46 -16.23
C GLN A 113 -5.99 -5.88 -17.18
N ALA A 114 -7.25 -5.72 -16.76
CA ALA A 114 -8.42 -6.06 -17.59
C ALA A 114 -8.47 -5.23 -18.88
N PHE A 115 -8.21 -3.93 -18.80
CA PHE A 115 -8.36 -3.02 -19.94
C PHE A 115 -7.06 -2.66 -20.66
N ASN A 116 -5.98 -3.41 -20.40
CA ASN A 116 -4.67 -3.24 -21.05
C ASN A 116 -4.17 -1.77 -21.06
N GLY A 117 -4.25 -1.10 -19.91
CA GLY A 117 -3.71 0.24 -19.71
C GLY A 117 -4.63 1.43 -20.04
N LYS A 118 -5.96 1.23 -20.11
CA LYS A 118 -6.92 2.35 -20.11
C LYS A 118 -6.96 3.13 -18.79
N PHE A 119 -6.56 2.49 -17.70
CA PHE A 119 -6.41 3.11 -16.38
C PHE A 119 -4.95 3.52 -16.16
N PRO A 120 -4.64 4.45 -15.25
CA PRO A 120 -3.27 4.71 -14.84
C PRO A 120 -2.64 3.43 -14.26
N GLN A 121 -1.36 3.22 -14.55
CA GLN A 121 -0.65 2.03 -14.08
C GLN A 121 -0.31 2.15 -12.59
N PRO A 122 -0.79 1.22 -11.73
CA PRO A 122 -0.40 1.22 -10.32
C PRO A 122 1.03 0.71 -10.15
N GLU A 123 1.81 1.46 -9.37
CA GLU A 123 3.15 1.07 -8.95
C GLU A 123 3.30 1.27 -7.44
N ALA A 124 3.69 0.21 -6.75
CA ALA A 124 4.02 0.23 -5.33
C ALA A 124 5.50 -0.11 -5.15
N LEU A 125 6.03 0.17 -3.96
CA LEU A 125 7.39 -0.21 -3.57
C LEU A 125 7.32 -1.37 -2.60
N ARG A 126 8.13 -2.38 -2.88
CA ARG A 126 8.51 -3.41 -1.91
C ARG A 126 9.97 -3.22 -1.57
N PHE A 127 10.27 -3.04 -0.29
CA PHE A 127 11.65 -2.91 0.15
C PHE A 127 11.90 -3.69 1.42
N LYS A 128 13.13 -4.15 1.55
CA LYS A 128 13.60 -4.91 2.70
C LYS A 128 14.73 -4.16 3.34
N LEU A 129 14.63 -3.92 4.64
CA LEU A 129 15.65 -3.25 5.43
C LEU A 129 16.09 -4.12 6.60
N GLU A 130 17.34 -3.96 6.99
CA GLU A 130 17.87 -4.44 8.25
C GLU A 130 18.00 -3.24 9.19
N LEU A 131 17.48 -3.41 10.41
CA LEU A 131 17.54 -2.43 11.47
C LEU A 131 18.31 -3.02 12.64
N GLU A 132 19.28 -2.27 13.15
CA GLU A 132 20.07 -2.62 14.33
C GLU A 132 20.01 -1.49 15.35
N ALA A 133 19.51 -1.78 16.54
CA ALA A 133 19.50 -0.85 17.67
C ALA A 133 20.81 -0.89 18.45
N ALA A 134 21.29 0.27 18.91
CA ALA A 134 22.48 0.34 19.75
C ALA A 134 22.31 -0.44 21.08
N LYS A 135 21.09 -0.44 21.62
CA LYS A 135 20.71 -1.09 22.88
C LYS A 135 19.51 -2.02 22.66
N LYS A 136 19.45 -3.12 23.42
CA LYS A 136 18.35 -4.09 23.33
C LYS A 136 17.03 -3.46 23.73
N GLU A 137 17.06 -2.58 24.72
CA GLU A 137 15.90 -1.91 25.29
C GLU A 137 15.23 -0.97 24.27
N ASP A 138 16.02 -0.40 23.36
CA ASP A 138 15.53 0.52 22.31
C ASP A 138 14.56 -0.21 21.35
N MET A 139 14.70 -1.53 21.16
CA MET A 139 13.77 -2.33 20.34
C MET A 139 12.33 -2.35 20.87
N SER A 140 12.09 -1.93 22.12
CA SER A 140 10.75 -1.88 22.71
C SER A 140 9.81 -0.88 22.04
N VAL A 141 10.33 0.17 21.38
CA VAL A 141 9.53 1.21 20.70
C VAL A 141 8.64 0.64 19.59
N PHE A 142 9.11 -0.42 18.93
CA PHE A 142 8.41 -1.10 17.83
C PHE A 142 7.23 -1.97 18.28
N LYS A 143 6.97 -2.05 19.60
CA LYS A 143 5.83 -2.78 20.16
C LYS A 143 4.59 -1.89 20.29
N SER A 144 4.78 -0.60 20.55
CA SER A 144 3.68 0.34 20.82
C SER A 144 3.22 1.08 19.58
N ASP A 145 4.15 1.48 18.71
CA ASP A 145 3.85 2.29 17.53
C ASP A 145 4.85 1.97 16.42
N PHE A 146 4.62 0.86 15.72
CA PHE A 146 5.58 0.29 14.78
C PHE A 146 5.72 1.18 13.54
N GLU A 147 4.59 1.51 12.93
CA GLU A 147 4.50 2.22 11.66
C GLU A 147 5.10 3.62 11.80
N ALA A 148 4.72 4.39 12.83
CA ALA A 148 5.28 5.71 13.04
C ALA A 148 6.79 5.66 13.30
N SER A 149 7.24 4.70 14.11
CA SER A 149 8.67 4.53 14.42
C SER A 149 9.48 4.21 13.17
N ILE A 150 8.99 3.31 12.31
CA ILE A 150 9.67 2.96 11.06
C ILE A 150 9.67 4.12 10.08
N ILE A 151 8.55 4.83 9.89
CA ILE A 151 8.51 5.99 8.99
C ILE A 151 9.49 7.07 9.45
N ARG A 152 9.52 7.40 10.75
CA ARG A 152 10.47 8.38 11.31
C ARG A 152 11.92 7.99 11.05
N LEU A 153 12.27 6.71 11.19
CA LEU A 153 13.60 6.21 10.87
C LEU A 153 13.91 6.30 9.38
N LEU A 154 12.99 5.89 8.51
CA LEU A 154 13.18 5.91 7.06
C LEU A 154 13.37 7.34 6.54
N VAL A 155 12.59 8.29 7.05
CA VAL A 155 12.67 9.71 6.67
C VAL A 155 14.03 10.33 6.99
N ALA A 156 14.70 9.88 8.06
CA ALA A 156 16.04 10.34 8.40
C ALA A 156 17.09 9.99 7.33
N GLY A 157 16.87 8.92 6.55
CA GLY A 157 17.71 8.53 5.43
C GLY A 157 17.40 9.29 4.12
N MET A 158 16.26 9.98 4.05
CA MET A 158 15.78 10.63 2.82
C MET A 158 16.14 12.12 2.75
N PRO A 159 16.07 12.76 1.56
CA PRO A 159 16.24 14.20 1.43
C PRO A 159 15.27 14.99 2.32
N LYS A 160 15.74 16.12 2.87
CA LYS A 160 14.92 16.97 3.75
C LYS A 160 13.63 17.49 3.09
N ASN A 161 13.63 17.64 1.78
CA ASN A 161 12.49 18.09 0.99
C ASN A 161 11.59 16.93 0.48
N THR A 162 11.80 15.70 0.97
CA THR A 162 10.93 14.57 0.64
C THR A 162 9.47 14.87 0.99
N LEU A 163 8.55 14.20 0.31
CA LEU A 163 7.13 14.47 0.45
C LEU A 163 6.62 14.25 1.88
N LEU A 164 7.08 13.18 2.54
CA LEU A 164 6.72 12.89 3.93
C LEU A 164 7.10 14.03 4.86
N ASN A 165 8.30 14.60 4.71
CA ASN A 165 8.70 15.78 5.48
C ASN A 165 7.76 16.96 5.18
N ARG A 166 7.47 17.23 3.90
CA ARG A 166 6.62 18.37 3.52
C ARG A 166 5.19 18.28 4.06
N LEU A 167 4.60 17.08 4.09
CA LEU A 167 3.20 16.89 4.46
C LEU A 167 3.01 16.56 5.94
N PHE A 168 3.98 15.90 6.58
CA PHE A 168 3.83 15.35 7.93
C PHE A 168 4.92 15.83 8.92
N SER A 169 5.57 16.98 8.66
CA SER A 169 6.61 17.55 9.55
C SER A 169 6.19 17.51 11.03
N GLU A 170 4.99 18.00 11.34
CA GLU A 170 4.49 18.07 12.73
C GLU A 170 4.28 16.68 13.36
N GLN A 171 3.84 15.69 12.59
CA GLN A 171 3.59 14.33 13.09
C GLN A 171 4.90 13.53 13.22
N LEU A 172 5.85 13.78 12.33
CA LEU A 172 7.20 13.20 12.36
C LEU A 172 7.97 13.66 13.59
N GLU A 173 7.87 14.94 13.95
CA GLU A 173 8.51 15.53 15.13
C GLU A 173 7.69 15.35 16.42
N GLY A 174 6.37 15.20 16.29
CA GLY A 174 5.43 15.08 17.39
C GLY A 174 5.43 13.71 18.05
N GLN A 175 4.51 13.53 19.00
CA GLN A 175 4.30 12.23 19.66
C GLN A 175 3.43 11.30 18.83
N ALA A 176 2.28 11.81 18.35
CA ALA A 176 1.32 11.03 17.59
C ALA A 176 1.56 11.15 16.08
N PHE A 177 1.42 10.02 15.38
CA PHE A 177 1.43 9.95 13.92
C PHE A 177 0.28 9.04 13.44
N PRO A 178 -0.99 9.48 13.58
CA PRO A 178 -2.16 8.67 13.26
C PRO A 178 -2.19 8.15 11.81
N ASP A 179 -1.65 8.92 10.86
CA ASP A 179 -1.64 8.58 9.43
C ASP A 179 -0.57 7.52 9.06
N ALA A 180 0.33 7.17 9.98
CA ALA A 180 1.45 6.25 9.71
C ALA A 180 0.98 4.87 9.24
N LYS A 181 -0.12 4.38 9.83
CA LYS A 181 -0.74 3.09 9.49
C LYS A 181 -1.28 3.05 8.06
N ASP A 182 -1.60 4.20 7.48
CA ASP A 182 -2.21 4.30 6.14
C ASP A 182 -1.13 4.58 5.08
N ILE A 183 0.07 5.01 5.50
CA ILE A 183 1.26 5.15 4.66
C ILE A 183 1.93 3.78 4.42
N ILE A 184 2.05 2.94 5.44
CA ILE A 184 2.57 1.57 5.31
C ILE A 184 1.39 0.62 5.08
N TRP A 185 1.25 0.11 3.85
CA TRP A 185 0.15 -0.78 3.49
C TRP A 185 0.32 -2.19 4.06
N GLN A 186 1.51 -2.77 3.87
CA GLN A 186 1.80 -4.11 4.38
C GLN A 186 3.23 -4.19 4.91
N TYR A 187 3.44 -4.99 5.94
CA TYR A 187 4.78 -5.28 6.42
C TYR A 187 4.89 -6.66 7.04
N ASN A 188 6.11 -7.19 7.02
CA ASN A 188 6.49 -8.35 7.81
C ASN A 188 7.80 -8.05 8.55
N ARG A 189 7.96 -8.63 9.74
CA ARG A 189 9.13 -8.44 10.59
C ARG A 189 9.68 -9.78 11.07
N GLU A 190 10.98 -9.94 10.96
CA GLU A 190 11.72 -11.10 11.42
C GLU A 190 12.83 -10.65 12.37
N SER A 191 12.85 -11.19 13.59
CA SER A 191 13.93 -10.89 14.52
C SER A 191 15.19 -11.67 14.12
N LEU A 192 16.32 -10.97 14.01
CA LEU A 192 17.64 -11.58 13.83
C LEU A 192 18.40 -11.74 15.14
N GLY A 193 17.83 -11.26 16.26
CA GLY A 193 18.43 -11.31 17.58
C GLY A 193 17.81 -10.30 18.53
N ASP A 194 18.53 -10.03 19.62
CA ASP A 194 18.04 -9.13 20.68
C ASP A 194 18.06 -7.64 20.28
N LYS A 195 18.84 -7.28 19.26
CA LYS A 195 19.07 -5.89 18.85
C LYS A 195 18.81 -5.62 17.37
N SER A 196 18.49 -6.65 16.61
CA SER A 196 18.38 -6.55 15.17
C SER A 196 17.10 -7.21 14.66
N MET A 197 16.50 -6.59 13.65
CA MET A 197 15.38 -7.16 12.94
C MET A 197 15.45 -6.80 11.48
N VAL A 198 14.86 -7.66 10.67
CA VAL A 198 14.65 -7.46 9.26
C VAL A 198 13.19 -7.16 9.04
N ILE A 199 12.93 -6.15 8.22
CA ILE A 199 11.58 -5.69 7.91
C ILE A 199 11.42 -5.69 6.41
N GLU A 200 10.37 -6.32 5.92
CA GLU A 200 9.86 -6.10 4.57
C GLU A 200 8.65 -5.17 4.67
N VAL A 201 8.64 -4.13 3.84
CA VAL A 201 7.59 -3.11 3.80
C VAL A 201 7.09 -2.98 2.36
N ILE A 202 5.77 -2.83 2.24
CA ILE A 202 5.09 -2.48 1.01
C ILE A 202 4.31 -1.19 1.22
N SER A 203 4.46 -0.23 0.31
CA SER A 203 3.81 1.08 0.36
C SER A 203 3.75 1.70 -1.05
N SER A 204 3.01 2.80 -1.21
CA SER A 204 2.99 3.57 -2.45
C SER A 204 4.40 4.07 -2.84
N VAL A 205 4.70 4.05 -4.15
CA VAL A 205 5.92 4.70 -4.68
C VAL A 205 5.99 6.17 -4.27
N TYR A 206 4.83 6.81 -4.17
CA TYR A 206 4.68 8.21 -3.81
C TYR A 206 5.38 8.62 -2.51
N TRP A 207 5.43 7.72 -1.52
CA TRP A 207 5.99 8.01 -0.20
C TRP A 207 7.49 7.78 -0.09
N PHE A 208 8.00 6.73 -0.75
CA PHE A 208 9.33 6.19 -0.46
C PHE A 208 10.25 6.07 -1.68
N HIS A 209 9.92 6.71 -2.81
CA HIS A 209 10.78 6.67 -4.00
C HIS A 209 12.23 7.12 -3.74
N ASP A 210 12.41 8.05 -2.80
CA ASP A 210 13.73 8.59 -2.43
C ASP A 210 14.62 7.58 -1.68
N LEU A 211 14.04 6.51 -1.09
CA LEU A 211 14.82 5.50 -0.36
C LEU A 211 15.82 4.76 -1.26
N LYS A 212 15.56 4.69 -2.57
CA LYS A 212 16.42 3.99 -3.53
C LYS A 212 17.87 4.49 -3.53
N PHE A 213 18.10 5.73 -3.13
CA PHE A 213 19.42 6.38 -3.15
C PHE A 213 20.13 6.32 -1.80
N THR A 214 19.52 5.68 -0.80
CA THR A 214 20.08 5.63 0.55
C THR A 214 21.23 4.64 0.66
N VAL A 215 22.29 5.08 1.31
CA VAL A 215 23.36 4.22 1.83
C VAL A 215 23.03 3.87 3.28
N PRO A 216 23.66 2.85 3.89
CA PRO A 216 23.47 2.58 5.32
C PRO A 216 23.65 3.86 6.15
N PHE A 217 22.69 4.15 7.01
CA PHE A 217 22.64 5.41 7.76
C PHE A 217 22.30 5.18 9.22
N GLU A 218 22.65 6.16 10.06
CA GLU A 218 22.25 6.20 11.45
C GLU A 218 21.07 7.15 11.62
N ALA A 219 20.11 6.76 12.46
CA ALA A 219 18.96 7.58 12.80
C ALA A 219 18.64 7.47 14.29
N GLU A 220 17.98 8.50 14.80
CA GLU A 220 17.61 8.60 16.20
C GLU A 220 16.09 8.71 16.34
N LEU A 221 15.52 7.94 17.27
CA LEU A 221 14.15 8.15 17.74
C LEU A 221 14.17 8.75 19.13
N THR A 222 13.35 9.78 19.33
CA THR A 222 13.04 10.30 20.66
C THR A 222 12.04 9.36 21.33
N ALA A 223 12.19 9.10 22.62
CA ALA A 223 11.20 8.32 23.35
C ALA A 223 9.88 9.11 23.40
N THR A 224 8.84 8.58 22.77
CA THR A 224 7.47 9.01 23.01
C THR A 224 7.05 8.45 24.37
N ASN A 225 6.96 9.35 25.37
CA ASN A 225 6.48 9.03 26.72
C ASN A 225 5.02 8.58 26.70
#